data_AF-A0A2G6NRU4-F1
#
_entry.id   AF-A0A2G6NRU4-F1
#
_cell.length_a   1.000
_cell.length_b   1.000
_cell.length_c   1.000
_cell.angle_alpha   90.00
_cell.angle_beta   90.00
_cell.angle_gamma   90.00
#
_symmetry.space_group_name_H-M   'P 1'
#
loop_
_entity.id
_entity.type
_entity.pdbx_description
1 polymer ?
#
loop_
_entity_poly.entity_id
_entity_poly.type
_entity_poly.pdbx_seq_one_letter_code
_entity_poly.pdbx_strand_id
1 'polypeptide(L)'
;MNKFFSRKHVQSIFLIIIVFCIFFTVGLLVFTGEKTNVTAVKDKAVSENTRVNKRGEEKSKNQTAFNINKRSTSAAADFKSAKTRKITGIKKTKLEIWGNYAEINKLITNGNWDKILGMVEKGEFGVNQPVNPAKMTLIEIAIRQEGLMDIVRKLYNLGANLTPPGRNLVQIVCSSGNLEGLRFLQEHGVEITDDVGRKGLLSAIISDNINIMNYLVETMGINPSAAKNNNFDALSSSINIKTGGRSFRRLIELGFEIKDNHIYQIARSGNMELVDILLENDIDIKNIKIDQHRLTLQNPVLKNLADNGLYPWPDLVMEGDSFMDAVINSDETDIAFLKWAGTKPGSIGTNPGNCRKVWETNHCL
;
A
#
# COMPACT_ATOMS: atom_id res chain seq x y z
N MET A 1 -46.91 -12.19 10.48
CA MET A 1 -47.51 -13.33 9.73
C MET A 1 -46.45 -14.42 9.65
N ASN A 2 -46.78 -15.70 9.91
CA ASN A 2 -45.86 -16.82 9.64
C ASN A 2 -46.66 -18.12 9.49
N LYS A 3 -46.71 -18.68 8.28
CA LYS A 3 -47.44 -19.94 8.01
C LYS A 3 -46.91 -20.74 6.82
N PHE A 4 -45.60 -20.69 6.57
CA PHE A 4 -44.91 -21.55 5.61
C PHE A 4 -43.73 -22.25 6.27
N PHE A 5 -43.93 -23.52 6.65
CA PHE A 5 -43.04 -24.64 6.33
C PHE A 5 -43.74 -25.93 6.78
N SER A 6 -44.05 -26.82 5.83
CA SER A 6 -44.71 -28.09 6.14
C SER A 6 -43.74 -29.06 6.80
N ARG A 7 -44.21 -29.82 7.80
CA ARG A 7 -43.41 -30.79 8.59
C ARG A 7 -42.62 -31.78 7.70
N LYS A 8 -43.14 -32.09 6.50
CA LYS A 8 -42.48 -32.94 5.49
C LYS A 8 -41.21 -32.31 4.88
N HIS A 9 -41.17 -31.00 4.65
CA HIS A 9 -39.98 -30.34 4.08
C HIS A 9 -38.79 -30.37 5.05
N VAL A 10 -39.05 -30.15 6.34
CA VAL A 10 -38.01 -30.20 7.38
C VAL A 10 -37.37 -31.59 7.44
N GLN A 11 -38.16 -32.66 7.32
CA GLN A 11 -37.65 -34.03 7.30
C GLN A 11 -36.80 -34.34 6.06
N SER A 12 -37.18 -33.85 4.86
CA SER A 12 -36.36 -34.00 3.66
C SER A 12 -35.01 -33.29 3.76
N ILE A 13 -34.99 -32.06 4.29
CA ILE A 13 -33.74 -31.28 4.47
C ILE A 13 -32.81 -31.99 5.46
N PHE A 14 -33.33 -32.51 6.56
CA PHE A 14 -32.54 -33.22 7.58
C PHE A 14 -31.87 -34.49 7.03
N LEU A 15 -32.57 -35.24 6.16
CA LEU A 15 -32.03 -36.42 5.48
C LEU A 15 -30.88 -36.06 4.51
N ILE A 16 -31.01 -34.96 3.76
CA ILE A 16 -29.96 -34.49 2.83
C ILE A 16 -28.69 -34.11 3.61
N ILE A 17 -28.82 -33.41 4.74
CA ILE A 17 -27.69 -33.02 5.59
C ILE A 17 -26.96 -34.25 6.13
N ILE A 18 -27.70 -35.26 6.63
CA ILE A 18 -27.10 -36.50 7.15
C ILE A 18 -26.29 -37.24 6.07
N VAL A 19 -26.80 -37.34 4.84
CA VAL A 19 -26.06 -37.95 3.71
C VAL A 19 -24.78 -37.16 3.41
N PHE A 20 -24.83 -35.83 3.42
CA PHE A 20 -23.65 -34.99 3.15
C PHE A 20 -22.56 -35.16 4.22
N CYS A 21 -22.93 -35.26 5.50
CA CYS A 21 -21.99 -35.50 6.60
C CYS A 21 -21.29 -36.87 6.51
N ILE A 22 -21.96 -37.90 5.98
CA ILE A 22 -21.37 -39.25 5.80
C ILE A 22 -20.31 -39.24 4.69
N PHE A 23 -20.52 -38.50 3.59
CA PHE A 23 -19.49 -38.37 2.55
C PHE A 23 -18.25 -37.59 3.03
N PHE A 24 -18.44 -36.56 3.85
CA PHE A 24 -17.35 -35.70 4.30
C PHE A 24 -16.38 -36.40 5.27
N THR A 25 -16.85 -37.37 6.07
CA THR A 25 -16.01 -38.11 7.03
C THR A 25 -15.16 -39.20 6.39
N VAL A 26 -15.60 -39.77 5.25
CA VAL A 26 -14.84 -40.82 4.53
C VAL A 26 -13.68 -40.22 3.70
N GLY A 27 -13.87 -39.01 3.14
CA GLY A 27 -12.84 -38.36 2.30
C GLY A 27 -11.57 -37.93 3.05
N LEU A 28 -11.65 -37.71 4.36
CA LEU A 28 -10.54 -37.20 5.19
C LEU A 28 -9.49 -38.26 5.57
N LEU A 29 -9.72 -39.54 5.27
CA LEU A 29 -8.85 -40.67 5.68
C LEU A 29 -7.77 -41.05 4.65
N VAL A 30 -7.64 -40.32 3.53
CA VAL A 30 -6.75 -40.67 2.41
C VAL A 30 -5.47 -39.80 2.35
N PHE A 31 -5.36 -38.73 3.16
CA PHE A 31 -4.34 -37.69 2.96
C PHE A 31 -3.45 -37.36 4.18
N THR A 32 -3.12 -38.35 5.01
CA THR A 32 -2.15 -38.21 6.11
C THR A 32 -0.93 -39.12 5.93
N GLY A 33 0.00 -38.70 5.08
CA GLY A 33 1.33 -39.31 4.94
C GLY A 33 2.39 -38.52 5.69
N GLU A 34 2.72 -38.92 6.93
CA GLU A 34 3.71 -38.22 7.76
C GLU A 34 5.15 -38.34 7.22
N LYS A 35 5.96 -37.32 7.50
CA LYS A 35 7.42 -37.42 7.58
C LYS A 35 7.90 -36.76 8.88
N THR A 36 8.25 -37.59 9.86
CA THR A 36 8.84 -37.19 11.14
C THR A 36 10.33 -36.89 11.00
N ASN A 37 10.88 -36.04 11.88
CA ASN A 37 12.20 -35.42 11.72
C ASN A 37 13.03 -35.55 13.03
N VAL A 38 14.26 -36.08 12.94
CA VAL A 38 15.11 -36.53 14.08
C VAL A 38 16.56 -36.79 13.58
N THR A 39 17.67 -36.59 14.31
CA THR A 39 17.94 -36.04 15.68
C THR A 39 19.35 -35.42 15.74
N ALA A 40 19.61 -34.59 16.77
CA ALA A 40 20.94 -34.22 17.33
C ALA A 40 21.86 -33.25 16.52
N VAL A 41 22.74 -32.37 17.04
CA VAL A 41 23.16 -31.83 18.38
C VAL A 41 24.67 -32.02 18.70
N LYS A 42 25.36 -30.90 19.06
CA LYS A 42 26.73 -30.77 19.66
C LYS A 42 27.95 -31.04 18.75
N ASP A 43 29.18 -30.53 18.99
CA ASP A 43 29.72 -29.63 20.04
C ASP A 43 31.04 -28.90 19.62
N LYS A 44 31.36 -27.75 20.26
CA LYS A 44 32.71 -27.14 20.49
C LYS A 44 33.54 -26.70 19.24
N ALA A 45 34.61 -25.89 19.33
CA ALA A 45 35.42 -25.33 20.46
C ALA A 45 35.75 -23.82 20.19
N VAL A 46 35.97 -22.92 21.19
CA VAL A 46 37.12 -22.73 22.13
C VAL A 46 38.44 -22.36 21.41
N SER A 47 39.26 -21.39 21.83
CA SER A 47 39.26 -20.48 23.01
C SER A 47 39.18 -18.98 22.58
N GLU A 48 39.62 -17.89 23.25
CA GLU A 48 40.48 -17.63 24.42
C GLU A 48 40.01 -16.41 25.27
N ASN A 49 40.89 -15.48 25.65
CA ASN A 49 40.75 -14.65 26.87
C ASN A 49 41.32 -13.21 26.78
N THR A 50 40.64 -12.27 27.45
CA THR A 50 41.11 -11.11 28.28
C THR A 50 42.40 -10.33 27.91
N ARG A 51 42.50 -9.00 28.09
CA ARG A 51 42.49 -8.20 29.35
C ARG A 51 42.41 -6.68 28.99
N VAL A 52 42.06 -5.71 29.84
CA VAL A 52 41.62 -5.67 31.26
C VAL A 52 40.67 -4.46 31.47
N ASN A 53 39.92 -4.45 32.59
CA ASN A 53 38.90 -3.45 32.95
C ASN A 53 39.37 -2.47 34.05
N LYS A 54 38.94 -1.17 34.02
CA LYS A 54 38.67 -0.22 35.14
C LYS A 54 38.60 1.25 34.63
N ARG A 55 38.09 2.27 35.36
CA ARG A 55 36.92 2.49 36.28
C ARG A 55 36.98 3.95 36.78
N GLY A 56 35.84 4.60 37.07
CA GLY A 56 35.73 5.99 37.56
C GLY A 56 35.29 6.97 36.45
N GLU A 57 34.38 7.94 36.64
CA GLU A 57 34.29 9.01 37.66
C GLU A 57 35.29 10.16 37.38
N GLU A 58 34.93 11.45 37.35
CA GLU A 58 33.68 12.11 37.78
C GLU A 58 33.31 13.39 36.97
N LYS A 59 32.32 14.16 37.46
CA LYS A 59 31.70 15.35 36.81
C LYS A 59 32.65 16.54 36.67
N SER A 60 32.43 17.43 35.68
CA SER A 60 32.16 18.86 35.95
C SER A 60 31.65 19.65 34.73
N LYS A 61 31.08 20.83 35.00
CA LYS A 61 30.63 21.85 34.03
C LYS A 61 31.74 22.87 33.77
N ASN A 62 31.78 23.51 32.60
CA ASN A 62 31.42 24.95 32.45
C ASN A 62 31.70 25.53 31.05
N GLN A 63 31.08 26.69 30.78
CA GLN A 63 31.30 27.51 29.59
C GLN A 63 32.54 28.40 29.74
N THR A 64 33.17 28.80 28.62
CA THR A 64 33.46 30.22 28.26
C THR A 64 34.08 30.28 26.85
N ALA A 65 34.27 31.48 26.28
CA ALA A 65 34.60 31.67 24.85
C ALA A 65 35.53 32.89 24.61
N PHE A 66 36.15 32.95 23.41
CA PHE A 66 37.00 34.06 22.88
C PHE A 66 38.33 34.24 23.66
N ASN A 67 39.44 34.86 23.20
CA ASN A 67 39.90 35.52 21.95
C ASN A 67 41.47 35.61 22.02
N ILE A 68 42.33 35.92 21.03
CA ILE A 68 42.30 36.11 19.55
C ILE A 68 43.77 36.22 19.02
N ASN A 69 44.03 35.97 17.72
CA ASN A 69 45.26 36.37 16.96
C ASN A 69 46.60 35.66 17.36
N LYS A 70 47.69 35.62 16.54
CA LYS A 70 47.95 36.10 15.16
C LYS A 70 49.08 35.29 14.47
N ARG A 71 49.17 35.42 13.14
CA ARG A 71 50.33 35.13 12.24
C ARG A 71 50.83 33.67 12.12
N SER A 72 50.62 33.09 10.95
CA SER A 72 51.73 32.76 10.03
C SER A 72 51.26 32.86 8.57
N THR A 73 52.08 33.42 7.68
CA THR A 73 51.73 33.68 6.27
C THR A 73 52.60 32.85 5.34
N SER A 74 52.10 31.70 4.89
CA SER A 74 52.77 30.82 3.92
C SER A 74 51.81 30.13 2.93
N ALA A 75 50.60 29.74 3.37
CA ALA A 75 49.65 28.93 2.60
C ALA A 75 49.10 29.53 1.28
N ALA A 76 49.51 30.75 0.90
CA ALA A 76 49.02 31.42 -0.31
C ALA A 76 49.71 30.94 -1.61
N ALA A 77 50.86 30.28 -1.53
CA ALA A 77 51.60 29.79 -2.70
C ALA A 77 50.98 28.51 -3.29
N ASP A 78 50.65 27.53 -2.43
CA ASP A 78 50.18 26.20 -2.84
C ASP A 78 48.79 26.20 -3.50
N PHE A 79 47.99 27.26 -3.29
CA PHE A 79 46.63 27.34 -3.81
C PHE A 79 46.55 27.39 -5.36
N LYS A 80 47.65 27.67 -6.05
CA LYS A 80 47.70 27.69 -7.54
C LYS A 80 47.98 26.32 -8.18
N SER A 81 48.57 25.36 -7.47
CA SER A 81 48.86 24.02 -8.03
C SER A 81 47.70 23.04 -7.89
N ALA A 82 46.74 23.31 -6.99
CA ALA A 82 45.57 22.46 -6.74
C ALA A 82 44.54 22.38 -7.90
N LYS A 83 44.69 23.19 -8.96
CA LYS A 83 43.71 23.31 -10.05
C LYS A 83 43.62 22.08 -10.98
N THR A 84 44.47 21.06 -10.81
CA THR A 84 44.56 19.88 -11.68
C THR A 84 44.49 18.54 -10.93
N ARG A 85 43.66 18.41 -9.89
CA ARG A 85 43.21 17.11 -9.38
C ARG A 85 41.73 16.88 -9.72
N LYS A 86 41.44 15.81 -10.48
CA LYS A 86 40.08 15.40 -10.87
C LYS A 86 39.23 15.10 -9.63
N ILE A 87 38.24 15.93 -9.34
CA ILE A 87 37.14 15.57 -8.43
C ILE A 87 36.00 14.97 -9.26
N THR A 88 36.10 13.66 -9.53
CA THR A 88 35.01 12.87 -10.12
C THR A 88 33.91 12.65 -9.08
N GLY A 89 33.11 13.69 -8.83
CA GLY A 89 32.15 13.70 -7.71
C GLY A 89 31.07 14.79 -7.77
N ILE A 90 30.78 15.37 -8.95
CA ILE A 90 29.69 16.35 -9.08
C ILE A 90 28.35 15.61 -8.98
N LYS A 91 27.63 15.81 -7.88
CA LYS A 91 26.20 15.48 -7.80
C LYS A 91 25.45 16.43 -8.75
N LYS A 92 25.02 15.94 -9.91
CA LYS A 92 24.19 16.70 -10.86
C LYS A 92 22.99 17.33 -10.14
N THR A 93 22.69 18.59 -10.43
CA THR A 93 21.50 19.23 -9.84
C THR A 93 20.21 18.54 -10.31
N LYS A 94 19.12 18.69 -9.54
CA LYS A 94 17.79 18.20 -9.95
C LYS A 94 17.40 18.76 -11.34
N LEU A 95 17.82 20.00 -11.64
CA LEU A 95 17.58 20.67 -12.92
C LEU A 95 18.36 20.00 -14.07
N GLU A 96 19.66 19.76 -13.90
CA GLU A 96 20.49 19.03 -14.88
C GLU A 96 20.00 17.61 -15.16
N ILE A 97 19.50 16.91 -14.13
CA ILE A 97 19.00 15.54 -14.26
C ILE A 97 17.73 15.51 -15.14
N TRP A 98 16.81 16.46 -14.93
CA TRP A 98 15.59 16.59 -15.73
C TRP A 98 15.82 17.21 -17.12
N GLY A 99 16.83 18.08 -17.27
CA GLY A 99 17.14 18.78 -18.53
C GLY A 99 17.35 17.83 -19.71
N ASN A 100 17.99 16.68 -19.50
CA ASN A 100 18.23 15.66 -20.54
C ASN A 100 16.93 15.04 -21.11
N TYR A 101 15.79 15.26 -20.44
CA TYR A 101 14.48 14.74 -20.82
C TYR A 101 13.46 15.86 -21.12
N ALA A 102 13.88 17.13 -21.13
CA ALA A 102 12.96 18.27 -21.20
C ALA A 102 12.15 18.32 -22.51
N GLU A 103 12.77 18.02 -23.66
CA GLU A 103 12.04 18.00 -24.94
C GLU A 103 11.03 16.84 -25.00
N ILE A 104 11.46 15.61 -24.72
CA ILE A 104 10.57 14.44 -24.84
C ILE A 104 9.40 14.51 -23.84
N ASN A 105 9.63 14.96 -22.60
CA ASN A 105 8.53 15.18 -21.65
C ASN A 105 7.57 16.27 -22.12
N LYS A 106 8.06 17.36 -22.74
CA LYS A 106 7.19 18.42 -23.28
C LYS A 106 6.28 17.90 -24.42
N LEU A 107 6.74 16.93 -25.21
CA LEU A 107 5.88 16.27 -26.21
C LEU A 107 4.84 15.35 -25.55
N ILE A 108 5.27 14.58 -24.54
CA ILE A 108 4.40 13.67 -23.77
C ILE A 108 3.30 14.45 -23.03
N THR A 109 3.63 15.52 -22.31
CA THR A 109 2.64 16.35 -21.59
C THR A 109 1.65 17.04 -22.51
N ASN A 110 2.03 17.26 -23.76
CA ASN A 110 1.20 17.88 -24.78
C ASN A 110 0.43 16.84 -25.62
N GLY A 111 0.52 15.55 -25.29
CA GLY A 111 -0.13 14.46 -26.04
C GLY A 111 0.35 14.30 -27.48
N ASN A 112 1.51 14.87 -27.85
CA ASN A 112 1.98 14.95 -29.24
C ASN A 112 2.67 13.65 -29.68
N TRP A 113 1.90 12.55 -29.64
CA TRP A 113 2.39 11.20 -29.90
C TRP A 113 2.82 10.98 -31.34
N ASP A 114 2.21 11.63 -32.32
CA ASP A 114 2.63 11.50 -33.73
C ASP A 114 4.03 12.09 -33.97
N LYS A 115 4.39 13.22 -33.35
CA LYS A 115 5.80 13.69 -33.39
C LYS A 115 6.73 12.69 -32.70
N ILE A 116 6.33 12.14 -31.54
CA ILE A 116 7.15 11.17 -30.80
C ILE A 116 7.40 9.91 -31.64
N LEU A 117 6.36 9.34 -32.25
CA LEU A 117 6.46 8.18 -33.13
C LEU A 117 7.35 8.48 -34.34
N GLY A 118 7.16 9.64 -35.00
CA GLY A 118 8.02 10.07 -36.10
C GLY A 118 9.49 10.34 -35.71
N MET A 119 9.79 10.59 -34.43
CA MET A 119 11.18 10.62 -33.92
C MET A 119 11.72 9.20 -33.71
N VAL A 120 10.89 8.25 -33.25
CA VAL A 120 11.29 6.84 -33.07
C VAL A 120 11.50 6.13 -34.41
N GLU A 121 10.60 6.31 -35.37
CA GLU A 121 10.64 5.71 -36.71
C GLU A 121 11.91 6.07 -37.50
N LYS A 122 12.45 7.27 -37.27
CA LYS A 122 13.72 7.73 -37.88
C LYS A 122 14.97 7.38 -37.06
N GLY A 123 14.81 6.83 -35.86
CA GLY A 123 15.91 6.61 -34.92
C GLY A 123 16.44 7.89 -34.23
N GLU A 124 15.72 9.02 -34.30
CA GLU A 124 16.05 10.25 -33.55
C GLU A 124 15.86 10.04 -32.02
N PHE A 125 14.99 9.12 -31.62
CA PHE A 125 14.76 8.71 -30.23
C PHE A 125 14.62 7.18 -30.13
N GLY A 126 15.28 6.52 -29.17
CA GLY A 126 15.17 5.07 -29.03
C GLY A 126 13.81 4.63 -28.47
N VAL A 127 13.13 3.64 -29.07
CA VAL A 127 11.81 3.16 -28.60
C VAL A 127 11.81 2.72 -27.12
N ASN A 128 12.92 2.13 -26.66
CA ASN A 128 13.17 1.69 -25.29
C ASN A 128 14.02 2.69 -24.47
N GLN A 129 14.20 3.92 -24.95
CA GLN A 129 14.98 4.95 -24.27
C GLN A 129 14.21 5.54 -23.07
N PRO A 130 14.87 5.76 -21.92
CA PRO A 130 14.30 6.51 -20.80
C PRO A 130 13.75 7.88 -21.21
N VAL A 131 12.49 8.15 -20.88
CA VAL A 131 11.84 9.46 -21.03
C VAL A 131 11.91 10.30 -19.76
N ASN A 132 12.31 9.74 -18.61
CA ASN A 132 12.38 10.46 -17.34
C ASN A 132 13.46 9.90 -16.39
N PRO A 133 13.81 10.60 -15.30
CA PRO A 133 14.81 10.13 -14.33
C PRO A 133 14.43 8.83 -13.60
N ALA A 134 13.15 8.46 -13.58
CA ALA A 134 12.67 7.16 -13.09
C ALA A 134 12.86 6.02 -14.11
N LYS A 135 13.55 6.27 -15.22
CA LYS A 135 13.86 5.31 -16.30
C LYS A 135 12.64 4.65 -16.96
N MET A 136 11.49 5.32 -16.95
CA MET A 136 10.33 4.85 -17.71
C MET A 136 10.58 5.00 -19.21
N THR A 137 10.07 4.06 -19.99
CA THR A 137 10.02 4.05 -21.46
C THR A 137 8.75 4.71 -21.99
N LEU A 138 8.64 4.88 -23.32
CA LEU A 138 7.43 5.41 -23.96
C LEU A 138 6.20 4.51 -23.74
N ILE A 139 6.37 3.19 -23.80
CA ILE A 139 5.25 2.25 -23.64
C ILE A 139 4.72 2.22 -22.20
N GLU A 140 5.58 2.40 -21.19
CA GLU A 140 5.18 2.57 -19.78
C GLU A 140 4.35 3.83 -19.50
N ILE A 141 4.40 4.83 -20.38
CA ILE A 141 3.62 6.07 -20.30
C ILE A 141 2.34 5.95 -21.13
N ALA A 142 2.40 5.38 -22.33
CA ALA A 142 1.25 5.18 -23.21
C ALA A 142 0.25 4.20 -22.59
N ILE A 143 0.72 3.04 -22.11
CA ILE A 143 -0.17 1.97 -21.61
C ILE A 143 -0.91 2.32 -20.31
N ARG A 144 -0.54 3.42 -19.64
CA ARG A 144 -1.26 3.96 -18.48
C ARG A 144 -2.56 4.67 -18.82
N GLN A 145 -2.72 5.12 -20.06
CA GLN A 145 -3.80 6.00 -20.48
C GLN A 145 -4.80 5.22 -21.33
N GLU A 146 -6.06 5.24 -20.93
CA GLU A 146 -7.16 4.78 -21.77
C GLU A 146 -7.18 5.58 -23.08
N GLY A 147 -7.49 4.92 -24.20
CA GLY A 147 -7.49 5.54 -25.53
C GLY A 147 -6.13 5.65 -26.23
N LEU A 148 -4.99 5.40 -25.56
CA LEU A 148 -3.66 5.38 -26.21
C LEU A 148 -3.23 4.00 -26.75
N MET A 149 -4.16 3.05 -26.87
CA MET A 149 -3.81 1.68 -27.27
C MET A 149 -3.29 1.55 -28.70
N ASP A 150 -3.69 2.43 -29.63
CA ASP A 150 -3.05 2.52 -30.96
C ASP A 150 -1.57 2.92 -30.86
N ILE A 151 -1.23 3.80 -29.91
CA ILE A 151 0.15 4.22 -29.66
C ILE A 151 0.94 3.06 -29.02
N VAL A 152 0.34 2.30 -28.10
CA VAL A 152 0.94 1.09 -27.52
C VAL A 152 1.23 0.05 -28.60
N ARG A 153 0.27 -0.22 -29.50
CA ARG A 153 0.40 -1.15 -30.63
C ARG A 153 1.49 -0.69 -31.62
N LYS A 154 1.53 0.60 -31.98
CA LYS A 154 2.62 1.18 -32.81
C LYS A 154 3.99 1.06 -32.13
N LEU A 155 4.12 1.42 -30.85
CA LEU A 155 5.38 1.33 -30.10
C LEU A 155 5.88 -0.12 -30.02
N TYR A 156 4.99 -1.09 -29.78
CA TYR A 156 5.33 -2.51 -29.80
C TYR A 156 5.86 -2.95 -31.18
N ASN A 157 5.19 -2.58 -32.27
CA ASN A 157 5.64 -2.86 -33.64
C ASN A 157 7.00 -2.21 -33.97
N LEU A 158 7.35 -1.11 -33.31
CA LEU A 158 8.65 -0.44 -33.38
C LEU A 158 9.71 -1.05 -32.43
N GLY A 159 9.40 -2.15 -31.74
CA GLY A 159 10.32 -2.88 -30.86
C GLY A 159 10.29 -2.46 -29.38
N ALA A 160 9.21 -1.85 -28.89
CA ALA A 160 9.04 -1.58 -27.46
C ALA A 160 8.97 -2.88 -26.64
N ASN A 161 9.77 -2.97 -25.58
CA ASN A 161 9.84 -4.14 -24.72
C ASN A 161 8.65 -4.18 -23.75
N LEU A 162 7.86 -5.25 -23.80
CA LEU A 162 6.72 -5.49 -22.88
C LEU A 162 7.16 -5.96 -21.48
N THR A 163 8.42 -6.35 -21.29
CA THR A 163 9.02 -6.73 -20.00
C THR A 163 10.29 -5.91 -19.70
N PRO A 164 10.17 -4.57 -19.45
CA PRO A 164 11.35 -3.75 -19.18
C PRO A 164 12.05 -4.17 -17.87
N PRO A 165 13.40 -4.23 -17.81
CA PRO A 165 14.11 -4.65 -16.61
C PRO A 165 13.77 -3.81 -15.37
N GLY A 166 13.31 -4.46 -14.30
CA GLY A 166 12.87 -3.78 -13.07
C GLY A 166 11.52 -3.07 -13.20
N ARG A 167 10.70 -3.44 -14.19
CA ARG A 167 9.32 -2.97 -14.37
C ARG A 167 8.36 -4.14 -14.51
N ASN A 168 7.10 -3.89 -14.17
CA ASN A 168 6.01 -4.83 -14.29
C ASN A 168 4.85 -4.08 -14.96
N LEU A 169 4.67 -4.28 -16.28
CA LEU A 169 3.61 -3.58 -17.02
C LEU A 169 2.21 -4.03 -16.57
N VAL A 170 2.06 -5.27 -16.09
CA VAL A 170 0.80 -5.81 -15.56
C VAL A 170 0.35 -5.00 -14.34
N GLN A 171 1.25 -4.75 -13.38
CA GLN A 171 0.95 -3.86 -12.24
C GLN A 171 0.59 -2.43 -12.69
N ILE A 172 1.28 -1.90 -13.70
CA ILE A 172 1.02 -0.56 -14.24
C ILE A 172 -0.40 -0.47 -14.80
N VAL A 173 -0.81 -1.36 -15.72
CA VAL A 173 -2.16 -1.33 -16.29
C VAL A 173 -3.24 -1.62 -15.25
N CYS A 174 -2.97 -2.52 -14.29
CA CYS A 174 -3.88 -2.78 -13.17
C CYS A 174 -4.07 -1.56 -12.28
N SER A 175 -3.01 -0.79 -12.03
CA SER A 175 -3.08 0.47 -11.27
C SER A 175 -3.78 1.62 -12.01
N SER A 176 -3.93 1.54 -13.33
CA SER A 176 -4.43 2.63 -14.19
C SER A 176 -5.74 2.34 -14.92
N GLY A 177 -6.40 1.22 -14.65
CA GLY A 177 -7.71 0.87 -15.20
C GLY A 177 -7.71 0.26 -16.61
N ASN A 178 -6.59 0.33 -17.34
CA ASN A 178 -6.49 -0.06 -18.75
C ASN A 178 -6.59 -1.57 -19.00
N LEU A 179 -7.82 -2.09 -19.02
CA LEU A 179 -8.12 -3.51 -19.27
C LEU A 179 -7.76 -3.96 -20.71
N GLU A 180 -7.81 -3.07 -21.70
CA GLU A 180 -7.33 -3.39 -23.05
C GLU A 180 -5.80 -3.57 -23.06
N GLY A 181 -5.07 -2.71 -22.35
CA GLY A 181 -3.64 -2.85 -22.11
C GLY A 181 -3.28 -4.16 -21.43
N LEU A 182 -4.06 -4.60 -20.43
CA LEU A 182 -3.87 -5.89 -19.76
C LEU A 182 -4.04 -7.08 -20.72
N ARG A 183 -5.10 -7.06 -21.55
CA ARG A 183 -5.33 -8.09 -22.58
C ARG A 183 -4.23 -8.08 -23.64
N PHE A 184 -3.84 -6.91 -24.13
CA PHE A 184 -2.76 -6.75 -25.09
C PHE A 184 -1.43 -7.33 -24.58
N LEU A 185 -1.07 -7.09 -23.32
CA LEU A 185 0.14 -7.69 -22.71
C LEU A 185 0.08 -9.22 -22.73
N GLN A 186 -1.07 -9.81 -22.36
CA GLN A 186 -1.28 -11.26 -22.37
C GLN A 186 -1.23 -11.84 -23.79
N GLU A 187 -1.92 -11.21 -24.75
CA GLU A 187 -1.93 -11.58 -26.18
C GLU A 187 -0.52 -11.62 -26.79
N HIS A 188 0.37 -10.73 -26.33
CA HIS A 188 1.74 -10.59 -26.85
C HIS A 188 2.80 -11.20 -25.93
N GLY A 189 2.41 -12.20 -25.14
CA GLY A 189 3.34 -13.12 -24.45
C GLY A 189 3.86 -12.65 -23.08
N VAL A 190 3.27 -11.63 -22.45
CA VAL A 190 3.60 -11.28 -21.07
C VAL A 190 2.92 -12.24 -20.09
N GLU A 191 3.73 -13.06 -19.43
CA GLU A 191 3.24 -14.07 -18.49
C GLU A 191 2.67 -13.46 -17.20
N ILE A 192 1.38 -13.69 -16.95
CA ILE A 192 0.67 -13.29 -15.74
C ILE A 192 0.65 -14.50 -14.78
N THR A 193 1.79 -14.79 -14.17
CA THR A 193 1.92 -15.82 -13.12
C THR A 193 1.16 -15.45 -11.86
N ASP A 194 0.89 -16.38 -10.95
CA ASP A 194 0.20 -16.11 -9.67
C ASP A 194 0.80 -14.95 -8.88
N ASP A 195 2.13 -14.77 -8.88
CA ASP A 195 2.77 -13.65 -8.19
C ASP A 195 2.58 -12.30 -8.91
N VAL A 196 2.69 -12.29 -10.24
CA VAL A 196 2.43 -11.10 -11.06
C VAL A 196 0.94 -10.72 -10.99
N GLY A 197 0.06 -11.70 -11.13
CA GLY A 197 -1.39 -11.58 -11.08
C GLY A 197 -1.90 -11.08 -9.73
N ARG A 198 -1.44 -11.65 -8.59
CA ARG A 198 -1.83 -11.17 -7.25
C ARG A 198 -1.36 -9.74 -6.98
N LYS A 199 -0.17 -9.35 -7.46
CA LYS A 199 0.34 -7.97 -7.35
C LYS A 199 -0.41 -7.00 -8.27
N GLY A 200 -0.80 -7.46 -9.47
CA GLY A 200 -1.73 -6.75 -10.35
C GLY A 200 -3.08 -6.53 -9.69
N LEU A 201 -3.68 -7.59 -9.14
CA LEU A 201 -4.97 -7.55 -8.44
C LEU A 201 -4.93 -6.59 -7.24
N LEU A 202 -3.89 -6.65 -6.41
CA LEU A 202 -3.68 -5.69 -5.32
C LEU A 202 -3.56 -4.24 -5.84
N SER A 203 -2.91 -4.02 -6.98
CA SER A 203 -2.80 -2.69 -7.61
C SER A 203 -4.14 -2.20 -8.17
N ALA A 204 -4.97 -3.09 -8.71
CA ALA A 204 -6.33 -2.78 -9.15
C ALA A 204 -7.26 -2.46 -7.97
N ILE A 205 -7.12 -3.18 -6.85
CA ILE A 205 -7.88 -2.97 -5.62
C ILE A 205 -7.55 -1.61 -4.99
N ILE A 206 -6.26 -1.26 -4.85
CA ILE A 206 -5.81 0.03 -4.27
C ILE A 206 -6.28 1.23 -5.11
N SER A 207 -6.34 1.07 -6.44
CA SER A 207 -6.82 2.07 -7.40
C SER A 207 -8.33 2.00 -7.70
N ASP A 208 -9.09 1.11 -7.06
CA ASP A 208 -10.54 0.94 -7.26
C ASP A 208 -10.95 0.59 -8.72
N ASN A 209 -10.05 -0.07 -9.46
CA ASN A 209 -10.19 -0.43 -10.88
C ASN A 209 -11.00 -1.72 -11.04
N ILE A 210 -12.29 -1.64 -10.71
CA ILE A 210 -13.23 -2.77 -10.62
C ILE A 210 -13.26 -3.67 -11.86
N ASN A 211 -13.15 -3.11 -13.07
CA ASN A 211 -13.16 -3.87 -14.32
C ASN A 211 -11.96 -4.81 -14.46
N ILE A 212 -10.78 -4.39 -13.98
CA ILE A 212 -9.58 -5.24 -13.94
C ILE A 212 -9.65 -6.22 -12.77
N MET A 213 -10.14 -5.79 -11.61
CA MET A 213 -10.33 -6.67 -10.45
C MET A 213 -11.20 -7.88 -10.81
N ASN A 214 -12.36 -7.65 -11.43
CA ASN A 214 -13.25 -8.73 -11.89
C ASN A 214 -12.58 -9.60 -12.98
N TYR A 215 -11.88 -9.01 -13.95
CA TYR A 215 -11.16 -9.80 -14.96
C TYR A 215 -10.11 -10.75 -14.36
N LEU A 216 -9.30 -10.26 -13.43
CA LEU A 216 -8.26 -11.05 -12.76
C LEU A 216 -8.85 -12.17 -11.89
N VAL A 217 -9.93 -11.90 -11.15
CA VAL A 217 -10.58 -12.89 -10.27
C VAL A 217 -11.41 -13.90 -11.08
N GLU A 218 -12.28 -13.42 -11.97
CA GLU A 218 -13.32 -14.23 -12.63
C GLU A 218 -12.84 -14.87 -13.94
N THR A 219 -11.98 -14.19 -14.71
CA THR A 219 -11.47 -14.71 -16.00
C THR A 219 -10.10 -15.37 -15.84
N MET A 220 -9.24 -14.86 -14.97
CA MET A 220 -7.89 -15.42 -14.73
C MET A 220 -7.79 -16.31 -13.47
N GLY A 221 -8.86 -16.42 -12.68
CA GLY A 221 -8.90 -17.29 -11.48
C GLY A 221 -8.01 -16.85 -10.32
N ILE A 222 -7.50 -15.62 -10.33
CA ILE A 222 -6.52 -15.15 -9.34
C ILE A 222 -7.23 -14.96 -8.00
N ASN A 223 -6.88 -15.80 -7.02
CA ASN A 223 -7.49 -15.78 -5.69
C ASN A 223 -7.27 -14.43 -4.97
N PRO A 224 -8.34 -13.65 -4.69
CA PRO A 224 -8.23 -12.33 -4.07
C PRO A 224 -7.70 -12.39 -2.63
N SER A 225 -7.93 -13.49 -1.87
CA SER A 225 -7.43 -13.62 -0.49
C SER A 225 -5.90 -13.66 -0.40
N ALA A 226 -5.23 -13.96 -1.53
CA ALA A 226 -3.79 -13.97 -1.64
C ALA A 226 -3.21 -12.64 -2.18
N ALA A 227 -4.06 -11.68 -2.58
CA ALA A 227 -3.67 -10.32 -3.01
C ALA A 227 -3.59 -9.39 -1.78
N LYS A 228 -2.53 -9.57 -0.99
CA LYS A 228 -2.24 -8.81 0.23
C LYS A 228 -0.82 -8.25 0.23
N ASN A 229 -0.58 -7.21 1.03
CA ASN A 229 0.78 -6.76 1.36
C ASN A 229 1.17 -7.20 2.78
N ASN A 230 2.32 -6.74 3.28
CA ASN A 230 2.88 -7.20 4.56
C ASN A 230 2.01 -6.84 5.78
N ASN A 231 1.24 -5.75 5.70
CA ASN A 231 0.51 -5.19 6.84
C ASN A 231 -1.02 -5.21 6.65
N PHE A 232 -1.48 -5.34 5.40
CA PHE A 232 -2.89 -5.20 5.02
C PHE A 232 -3.32 -6.33 4.08
N ASP A 233 -4.49 -6.91 4.35
CA ASP A 233 -5.15 -7.83 3.43
C ASP A 233 -5.81 -7.10 2.25
N ALA A 234 -6.51 -7.83 1.39
CA ALA A 234 -7.16 -7.25 0.21
C ALA A 234 -8.23 -6.21 0.60
N LEU A 235 -9.02 -6.47 1.64
CA LEU A 235 -10.11 -5.61 2.08
C LEU A 235 -9.56 -4.33 2.73
N SER A 236 -8.59 -4.47 3.65
CA SER A 236 -7.79 -3.38 4.19
C SER A 236 -7.15 -2.51 3.09
N SER A 237 -6.62 -3.14 2.04
CA SER A 237 -5.94 -2.45 0.93
C SER A 237 -6.89 -1.72 -0.03
N SER A 238 -8.21 -1.89 0.11
CA SER A 238 -9.23 -1.18 -0.66
C SER A 238 -9.78 0.07 0.04
N ILE A 239 -9.43 0.27 1.32
CA ILE A 239 -9.84 1.43 2.13
C ILE A 239 -8.89 2.59 1.84
N ASN A 240 -9.40 3.62 1.15
CA ASN A 240 -8.62 4.75 0.66
C ASN A 240 -9.53 5.98 0.53
N ILE A 241 -9.09 7.16 1.02
CA ILE A 241 -9.87 8.41 0.94
C ILE A 241 -10.25 8.81 -0.50
N LYS A 242 -9.50 8.33 -1.51
CA LYS A 242 -9.65 8.74 -2.92
C LYS A 242 -10.48 7.79 -3.79
N THR A 243 -11.08 6.74 -3.22
CA THR A 243 -11.78 5.68 -3.97
C THR A 243 -13.27 5.64 -3.67
N GLY A 244 -14.09 5.20 -4.63
CA GLY A 244 -15.55 5.09 -4.45
C GLY A 244 -15.99 3.80 -3.74
N GLY A 245 -15.08 3.12 -3.04
CA GLY A 245 -15.35 1.87 -2.33
C GLY A 245 -15.82 0.70 -3.19
N ARG A 246 -15.71 0.75 -4.53
CA ARG A 246 -16.22 -0.29 -5.45
C ARG A 246 -15.46 -1.61 -5.27
N SER A 247 -14.13 -1.56 -5.14
CA SER A 247 -13.32 -2.73 -4.81
C SER A 247 -13.59 -3.27 -3.40
N PHE A 248 -13.85 -2.40 -2.41
CA PHE A 248 -14.22 -2.83 -1.05
C PHE A 248 -15.57 -3.59 -1.05
N ARG A 249 -16.60 -2.99 -1.67
CA ARG A 249 -17.91 -3.61 -1.91
C ARG A 249 -17.78 -4.95 -2.63
N ARG A 250 -16.99 -5.01 -3.71
CA ARG A 250 -16.81 -6.25 -4.48
C ARG A 250 -16.10 -7.35 -3.70
N LEU A 251 -15.17 -7.02 -2.80
CA LEU A 251 -14.57 -8.01 -1.91
C LEU A 251 -15.62 -8.59 -0.93
N ILE A 252 -16.53 -7.78 -0.40
CA ILE A 252 -17.64 -8.25 0.44
C ILE A 252 -18.58 -9.19 -0.37
N GLU A 253 -18.92 -8.83 -1.61
CA GLU A 253 -19.68 -9.70 -2.54
C GLU A 253 -18.98 -11.04 -2.82
N LEU A 254 -17.64 -11.05 -2.80
CA LEU A 254 -16.79 -12.25 -2.91
C LEU A 254 -16.61 -13.01 -1.57
N GLY A 255 -17.35 -12.62 -0.52
CA GLY A 255 -17.39 -13.31 0.77
C GLY A 255 -16.36 -12.84 1.79
N PHE A 256 -15.76 -11.65 1.64
CA PHE A 256 -14.81 -11.12 2.62
C PHE A 256 -15.52 -10.56 3.85
N GLU A 257 -15.16 -11.08 5.03
CA GLU A 257 -15.68 -10.67 6.33
C GLU A 257 -15.13 -9.29 6.75
N ILE A 258 -16.04 -8.35 7.04
CA ILE A 258 -15.73 -7.04 7.64
C ILE A 258 -15.40 -7.25 9.12
N LYS A 259 -14.39 -6.54 9.64
CA LYS A 259 -13.79 -6.75 10.98
C LYS A 259 -13.48 -5.41 11.64
N ASP A 260 -13.28 -5.41 12.95
CA ASP A 260 -12.96 -4.22 13.76
C ASP A 260 -11.85 -3.35 13.14
N ASN A 261 -10.79 -3.98 12.60
CA ASN A 261 -9.68 -3.28 11.95
C ASN A 261 -10.10 -2.59 10.65
N HIS A 262 -11.00 -3.20 9.85
CA HIS A 262 -11.54 -2.60 8.64
C HIS A 262 -12.49 -1.44 8.98
N ILE A 263 -13.32 -1.60 10.02
CA ILE A 263 -14.24 -0.57 10.50
C ILE A 263 -13.45 0.64 11.05
N TYR A 264 -12.37 0.41 11.81
CA TYR A 264 -11.47 1.47 12.29
C TYR A 264 -10.72 2.17 11.14
N GLN A 265 -10.20 1.42 10.17
CA GLN A 265 -9.57 1.99 8.98
C GLN A 265 -10.56 2.85 8.18
N ILE A 266 -11.82 2.43 8.05
CA ILE A 266 -12.88 3.21 7.40
C ILE A 266 -13.21 4.47 8.21
N ALA A 267 -13.38 4.36 9.53
CA ALA A 267 -13.60 5.51 10.41
C ALA A 267 -12.51 6.58 10.24
N ARG A 268 -11.23 6.17 10.17
CA ARG A 268 -10.11 7.07 9.93
C ARG A 268 -9.96 7.54 8.49
N SER A 269 -10.61 6.92 7.51
CA SER A 269 -10.39 7.23 6.08
C SER A 269 -11.09 8.51 5.59
N GLY A 270 -12.02 9.09 6.36
CA GLY A 270 -12.85 10.22 5.93
C GLY A 270 -13.78 9.91 4.74
N ASN A 271 -13.85 8.65 4.30
CA ASN A 271 -14.54 8.23 3.08
C ASN A 271 -16.03 7.95 3.36
N MET A 272 -16.91 8.74 2.76
CA MET A 272 -18.36 8.67 2.99
C MET A 272 -18.98 7.39 2.38
N GLU A 273 -18.52 7.03 1.18
CA GLU A 273 -18.97 5.86 0.42
C GLU A 273 -18.63 4.54 1.14
N LEU A 274 -17.47 4.44 1.78
CA LEU A 274 -17.09 3.27 2.59
C LEU A 274 -17.92 3.16 3.86
N VAL A 275 -18.31 4.27 4.48
CA VAL A 275 -19.23 4.26 5.64
C VAL A 275 -20.65 3.92 5.24
N ASP A 276 -21.12 4.38 4.07
CA ASP A 276 -22.41 3.93 3.54
C ASP A 276 -22.40 2.43 3.19
N ILE A 277 -21.29 1.87 2.70
CA ILE A 277 -21.16 0.41 2.54
C ILE A 277 -21.26 -0.33 3.89
N LEU A 278 -20.71 0.21 4.98
CA LEU A 278 -20.91 -0.39 6.32
C LEU A 278 -22.39 -0.38 6.72
N LEU A 279 -23.07 0.75 6.56
CA LEU A 279 -24.48 0.92 6.91
C LEU A 279 -25.42 0.03 6.06
N GLU A 280 -25.11 -0.14 4.78
CA GLU A 280 -25.84 -1.03 3.86
C GLU A 280 -25.67 -2.53 4.20
N ASN A 281 -24.67 -2.90 5.01
CA ASN A 281 -24.43 -4.26 5.50
C ASN A 281 -24.89 -4.45 6.97
N ASP A 282 -25.85 -3.64 7.43
CA ASP A 282 -26.43 -3.68 8.79
C ASP A 282 -25.42 -3.52 9.95
N ILE A 283 -24.26 -2.90 9.70
CA ILE A 283 -23.22 -2.72 10.73
C ILE A 283 -23.58 -1.56 11.66
N ASP A 284 -23.82 -1.88 12.94
CA ASP A 284 -24.09 -0.91 14.02
C ASP A 284 -22.83 -0.13 14.44
N ILE A 285 -22.40 0.79 13.59
CA ILE A 285 -21.29 1.71 13.84
C ILE A 285 -21.50 2.62 15.06
N LYS A 286 -22.70 2.68 15.65
CA LYS A 286 -23.01 3.51 16.82
C LYS A 286 -22.62 2.83 18.12
N ASN A 287 -22.83 1.52 18.24
CA ASN A 287 -22.54 0.75 19.45
C ASN A 287 -21.24 -0.08 19.35
N ILE A 288 -20.56 -0.07 18.20
CA ILE A 288 -19.24 -0.69 18.03
C ILE A 288 -18.21 -0.07 18.98
N LYS A 289 -17.56 -0.96 19.74
CA LYS A 289 -16.37 -0.64 20.55
C LYS A 289 -15.11 -0.95 19.77
N ILE A 290 -14.27 0.05 19.57
CA ILE A 290 -12.99 -0.03 18.89
C ILE A 290 -11.88 -0.03 19.95
N ASP A 291 -11.28 -1.19 20.19
CA ASP A 291 -10.08 -1.32 21.03
C ASP A 291 -8.84 -0.82 20.28
N GLN A 292 -8.56 0.49 20.40
CA GLN A 292 -7.47 1.16 19.70
C GLN A 292 -6.09 0.64 20.13
N HIS A 293 -5.94 0.17 21.37
CA HIS A 293 -4.71 -0.48 21.84
C HIS A 293 -4.49 -1.83 21.13
N ARG A 294 -5.52 -2.68 21.03
CA ARG A 294 -5.44 -3.96 20.30
C ARG A 294 -5.19 -3.78 18.81
N LEU A 295 -5.61 -2.67 18.22
CA LEU A 295 -5.35 -2.33 16.82
C LEU A 295 -3.95 -1.77 16.59
N THR A 296 -3.45 -0.87 17.45
CA THR A 296 -2.06 -0.37 17.35
C THR A 296 -1.02 -1.49 17.56
N LEU A 297 -1.33 -2.49 18.40
CA LEU A 297 -0.52 -3.71 18.59
C LEU A 297 -0.51 -4.67 17.38
N GLN A 298 -1.26 -4.38 16.29
CA GLN A 298 -1.09 -5.12 15.02
C GLN A 298 0.14 -4.64 14.24
N ASN A 299 0.67 -3.45 14.53
CA ASN A 299 1.94 -2.99 13.99
C ASN A 299 3.11 -3.68 14.73
N PRO A 300 3.99 -4.45 14.05
CA PRO A 300 5.07 -5.18 14.71
C PRO A 300 6.05 -4.31 15.52
N VAL A 301 6.22 -3.03 15.15
CA VAL A 301 7.12 -2.10 15.85
C VAL A 301 6.48 -1.59 17.13
N LEU A 302 5.21 -1.17 17.08
CA LEU A 302 4.47 -0.69 18.26
C LEU A 302 4.24 -1.85 19.25
N LYS A 303 3.99 -3.05 18.74
CA LYS A 303 3.95 -4.27 19.53
C LYS A 303 5.29 -4.54 20.23
N ASN A 304 6.41 -4.48 19.51
CA ASN A 304 7.73 -4.71 20.09
C ASN A 304 8.06 -3.71 21.22
N LEU A 305 7.66 -2.44 21.09
CA LEU A 305 7.81 -1.43 22.15
C LEU A 305 6.97 -1.78 23.38
N ALA A 306 5.69 -2.11 23.19
CA ALA A 306 4.79 -2.52 24.28
C ALA A 306 5.22 -3.82 24.98
N ASP A 307 5.64 -4.84 24.20
CA ASP A 307 6.17 -6.12 24.71
C ASP A 307 7.44 -5.92 25.57
N ASN A 308 8.19 -4.83 25.35
CA ASN A 308 9.36 -4.43 26.17
C ASN A 308 9.01 -3.48 27.33
N GLY A 309 7.72 -3.23 27.61
CA GLY A 309 7.26 -2.31 28.66
C GLY A 309 7.50 -0.83 28.38
N LEU A 310 7.96 -0.48 27.17
CA LEU A 310 8.08 0.91 26.70
C LEU A 310 6.72 1.37 26.20
N TYR A 311 5.79 1.65 27.13
CA TYR A 311 4.50 2.27 26.83
C TYR A 311 4.72 3.60 26.09
N PRO A 312 4.40 3.70 24.78
CA PRO A 312 4.64 4.91 24.00
C PRO A 312 3.44 5.87 24.03
N TRP A 313 2.39 5.50 24.76
CA TRP A 313 1.11 6.21 24.86
C TRP A 313 0.96 6.80 26.27
N PRO A 314 1.11 8.12 26.45
CA PRO A 314 0.60 8.82 27.63
C PRO A 314 -0.93 8.76 27.66
N ASP A 315 -1.54 8.97 28.83
CA ASP A 315 -3.00 9.01 29.01
C ASP A 315 -3.73 10.13 28.20
N LEU A 316 -2.98 10.98 27.49
CA LEU A 316 -3.52 11.92 26.49
C LEU A 316 -3.93 11.23 25.18
N VAL A 317 -3.40 10.05 24.86
CA VAL A 317 -3.77 9.26 23.67
C VAL A 317 -4.90 8.27 24.01
N MET A 318 -5.85 8.74 24.83
CA MET A 318 -7.16 8.11 25.00
C MET A 318 -8.05 8.47 23.79
N GLU A 319 -7.60 8.08 22.59
CA GLU A 319 -8.45 8.08 21.39
C GLU A 319 -9.57 7.04 21.65
N GLY A 320 -10.80 7.52 21.78
CA GLY A 320 -11.86 6.82 22.50
C GLY A 320 -12.43 5.54 21.87
N ASP A 321 -13.25 4.86 22.68
CA ASP A 321 -13.85 3.55 22.40
C ASP A 321 -14.76 3.51 21.15
N SER A 322 -15.21 4.62 20.56
CA SER A 322 -16.27 4.59 19.53
C SER A 322 -15.78 4.84 18.11
N PHE A 323 -16.61 4.46 17.14
CA PHE A 323 -16.45 4.82 15.73
C PHE A 323 -16.22 6.34 15.52
N MET A 324 -16.93 7.18 16.27
CA MET A 324 -16.79 8.64 16.12
C MET A 324 -15.52 9.20 16.76
N ASP A 325 -14.95 8.53 17.75
CA ASP A 325 -13.64 8.92 18.29
C ASP A 325 -12.54 8.62 17.26
N ALA A 326 -12.62 7.47 16.57
CA ALA A 326 -11.73 7.15 15.45
C ALA A 326 -11.89 8.11 14.25
N VAL A 327 -13.12 8.58 13.97
CA VAL A 327 -13.38 9.66 12.98
C VAL A 327 -12.72 10.98 13.43
N ILE A 328 -12.99 11.43 14.66
CA ILE A 328 -12.57 12.76 15.16
C ILE A 328 -11.05 12.88 15.30
N ASN A 329 -10.36 11.78 15.63
CA ASN A 329 -8.91 11.75 15.80
C ASN A 329 -8.13 11.42 14.51
N SER A 330 -8.76 11.49 13.33
CA SER A 330 -8.09 11.30 12.03
C SER A 330 -7.79 12.62 11.33
N ASP A 331 -6.55 12.75 10.82
CA ASP A 331 -6.08 13.87 10.01
C ASP A 331 -6.82 14.01 8.67
N GLU A 332 -7.51 12.94 8.24
CA GLU A 332 -8.26 12.85 6.97
C GLU A 332 -9.74 13.29 7.11
N THR A 333 -10.23 13.57 8.32
CA THR A 333 -11.63 13.94 8.59
C THR A 333 -11.87 15.44 8.50
N ASP A 334 -12.83 15.87 7.67
CA ASP A 334 -13.17 17.28 7.46
C ASP A 334 -14.55 17.68 8.01
N ILE A 335 -14.87 18.98 7.91
CA ILE A 335 -16.15 19.55 8.37
C ILE A 335 -17.32 19.08 7.50
N ALA A 336 -17.12 18.73 6.22
CA ALA A 336 -18.17 18.16 5.38
C ALA A 336 -18.55 16.75 5.85
N PHE A 337 -17.57 15.89 6.13
CA PHE A 337 -17.79 14.55 6.71
C PHE A 337 -18.53 14.62 8.05
N LEU A 338 -18.09 15.47 8.98
CA LEU A 338 -18.76 15.60 10.28
C LEU A 338 -20.21 16.11 10.17
N LYS A 339 -20.52 16.97 9.20
CA LYS A 339 -21.91 17.40 8.89
C LYS A 339 -22.72 16.25 8.29
N TRP A 340 -22.14 15.52 7.34
CA TRP A 340 -22.76 14.37 6.66
C TRP A 340 -23.07 13.23 7.65
N ALA A 341 -22.14 12.90 8.54
CA ALA A 341 -22.33 11.90 9.60
C ALA A 341 -23.53 12.26 10.50
N GLY A 342 -23.70 13.54 10.81
CA GLY A 342 -24.83 14.07 11.58
C GLY A 342 -26.21 13.93 10.91
N THR A 343 -26.30 13.68 9.59
CA THR A 343 -27.59 13.48 8.89
C THR A 343 -28.02 12.02 8.80
N LYS A 344 -27.13 11.05 9.10
CA LYS A 344 -27.42 9.62 8.96
C LYS A 344 -28.39 9.11 10.05
N PRO A 345 -29.30 8.16 9.71
CA PRO A 345 -30.30 7.66 10.65
C PRO A 345 -29.65 7.01 11.87
N GLY A 346 -30.32 7.11 13.02
CA GLY A 346 -29.77 6.70 14.32
C GLY A 346 -28.73 7.67 14.90
N SER A 347 -28.21 8.60 14.10
CA SER A 347 -27.17 9.61 14.39
C SER A 347 -25.89 9.09 15.06
N ILE A 348 -24.80 9.13 14.29
CA ILE A 348 -23.42 9.02 14.76
C ILE A 348 -23.04 10.34 15.45
N GLY A 349 -23.65 10.54 16.62
CA GLY A 349 -23.84 11.86 17.22
C GLY A 349 -22.57 12.44 17.83
N THR A 350 -21.99 13.43 17.15
CA THR A 350 -21.03 14.33 17.79
C THR A 350 -21.72 15.12 18.90
N ASN A 351 -21.14 15.14 20.10
CA ASN A 351 -21.42 16.19 21.06
C ASN A 351 -20.53 17.39 20.70
N PRO A 352 -21.06 18.52 20.17
CA PRO A 352 -20.23 19.54 19.51
C PRO A 352 -19.18 20.20 20.42
N GLY A 353 -19.36 20.11 21.75
CA GLY A 353 -18.40 20.60 22.74
C GLY A 353 -17.06 19.84 22.78
N ASN A 354 -17.02 18.57 22.37
CA ASN A 354 -15.77 17.80 22.33
C ASN A 354 -14.98 18.09 21.05
N CYS A 355 -15.64 18.14 19.88
CA CYS A 355 -14.95 18.37 18.60
C CYS A 355 -14.19 19.71 18.59
N ARG A 356 -14.74 20.75 19.24
CA ARG A 356 -14.05 22.05 19.38
C ARG A 356 -12.74 21.93 20.15
N LYS A 357 -12.68 21.16 21.24
CA LYS A 357 -11.45 21.01 22.04
C LYS A 357 -10.31 20.35 21.26
N VAL A 358 -10.61 19.27 20.53
CA VAL A 358 -9.58 18.53 19.76
C VAL A 358 -9.01 19.39 18.62
N TRP A 359 -9.86 20.16 17.94
CA TRP A 359 -9.42 21.12 16.91
C TRP A 359 -8.62 22.29 17.50
N GLU A 360 -9.01 22.80 18.68
CA GLU A 360 -8.27 23.87 19.37
C GLU A 360 -6.91 23.39 19.92
N THR A 361 -6.71 22.10 20.21
CA THR A 361 -5.38 21.57 20.61
C THR A 361 -4.48 21.22 19.44
N ASN A 362 -5.02 20.58 18.38
CA ASN A 362 -4.17 19.96 17.34
C ASN A 362 -3.64 20.95 16.28
N HIS A 363 -4.02 22.23 16.35
CA HIS A 363 -3.55 23.30 15.44
C HIS A 363 -2.92 24.50 16.17
N CYS A 364 -2.53 24.35 17.44
CA CYS A 364 -1.83 25.39 18.20
C CYS A 364 -0.30 25.18 18.25
N LEU A 365 0.37 25.70 17.21
CA LEU A 365 1.82 25.97 17.06
C LEU A 365 2.78 24.76 17.02
#